data_AF-A0A1R2CNB8-F1
#
_entry.id   AF-A0A1R2CNB8-F1
#
_cell.length_a   1.000
_cell.length_b   1.000
_cell.length_c   1.000
_cell.angle_alpha   90.00
_cell.angle_beta   90.00
_cell.angle_gamma   90.00
#
_symmetry.space_group_name_H-M   'P 1'
#
loop_
_entity.id
_entity.type
_entity.pdbx_description
1 polymer ?
#
loop_
_entity_poly.entity_id
_entity_poly.type
_entity_poly.pdbx_seq_one_letter_code
_entity_poly.pdbx_strand_id
1 'polypeptide(L)'
;MTETFILTIDRVEGEWDINNCELSVVVDGNDISTCFLNTLPTNFIIPIPGVITIDISDKNSKTKSASLSFQSTLLHSEWFYWLPLFQESDNFLVTLPIKISQPRVLLGLQKEIQKTVLTNTSEHEKEENLLSDPQNENLQDQYLINIKPNDQSFYIKEDNERLIKFYQKLVKDLEKEIENQKNIVKNLSQDLGNQISLLKQQLDIEKNFNINLQEKLRCFTDIGNIVKKTEGRFCGFLEEKVHGKSFDVEPQESIGITKQRQFYSHKHSQSYINDNNESFEKSMERKVYETLNRLNLVGLMKRTRELNFLIGAKTITLCMKNGEAVCKNGVGLDSYIFKHCSTEIENFLRMRISPSMRKTTSSRSHSGFPKSRKLDTQ
;
A
#
# COMPACT_ATOMS: atom_id res chain seq x y z
N MET A 1 24.41 -8.13 -9.10
CA MET A 1 23.92 -9.27 -9.91
C MET A 1 22.50 -8.94 -10.32
N THR A 2 22.19 -8.99 -11.61
CA THR A 2 20.82 -8.86 -12.12
C THR A 2 20.11 -10.19 -11.93
N GLU A 3 19.05 -10.21 -11.15
CA GLU A 3 18.18 -11.39 -11.01
C GLU A 3 17.03 -11.28 -12.02
N THR A 4 16.61 -12.40 -12.60
CA THR A 4 15.44 -12.45 -13.48
C THR A 4 14.19 -12.81 -12.70
N PHE A 5 13.12 -12.07 -12.96
CA PHE A 5 11.80 -12.26 -12.35
C PHE A 5 10.74 -12.42 -13.43
N ILE A 6 9.70 -13.16 -13.09
CA ILE A 6 8.47 -13.24 -13.87
C ILE A 6 7.52 -12.18 -13.33
N LEU A 7 7.27 -11.15 -14.14
CA LEU A 7 6.22 -10.16 -13.92
C LEU A 7 4.96 -10.63 -14.65
N THR A 8 3.93 -10.98 -13.90
CA THR A 8 2.61 -11.28 -14.44
C THR A 8 1.75 -10.03 -14.43
N ILE A 9 1.16 -9.67 -15.56
CA ILE A 9 0.06 -8.70 -15.59
C ILE A 9 -1.22 -9.52 -15.59
N ASP A 10 -1.91 -9.52 -14.45
CA ASP A 10 -3.06 -10.40 -14.24
C ASP A 10 -4.35 -9.74 -14.73
N ARG A 11 -4.52 -8.46 -14.41
CA ARG A 11 -5.75 -7.72 -14.72
C ARG A 11 -5.52 -6.22 -14.84
N VAL A 12 -6.27 -5.58 -15.72
CA VAL A 12 -6.39 -4.11 -15.81
C VAL A 12 -7.84 -3.72 -15.58
N GLU A 13 -8.07 -2.67 -14.79
CA GLU A 13 -9.40 -2.10 -14.55
C GLU A 13 -9.41 -0.60 -14.84
N GLY A 14 -10.39 -0.15 -15.63
CA GLY A 14 -10.55 1.25 -16.01
C GLY A 14 -11.57 1.42 -17.13
N GLU A 15 -11.76 2.66 -17.59
CA GLU A 15 -12.64 3.01 -18.72
C GLU A 15 -11.90 2.85 -20.06
N TRP A 16 -11.44 1.63 -20.35
CA TRP A 16 -10.78 1.31 -21.63
C TRP A 16 -11.50 0.19 -22.37
N ASP A 17 -11.50 0.29 -23.70
CA ASP A 17 -11.97 -0.77 -24.56
C ASP A 17 -10.90 -1.87 -24.65
N ILE A 18 -11.10 -2.93 -23.88
CA ILE A 18 -10.19 -4.08 -23.73
C ILE A 18 -9.86 -4.72 -25.09
N ASN A 19 -10.74 -4.59 -26.10
CA ASN A 19 -10.53 -5.19 -27.42
C ASN A 19 -9.61 -4.37 -28.34
N ASN A 20 -9.45 -3.07 -28.06
CA ASN A 20 -8.73 -2.12 -28.91
C ASN A 20 -7.46 -1.57 -28.25
N CYS A 21 -7.20 -1.92 -26.99
CA CYS A 21 -6.02 -1.48 -26.27
C CYS A 21 -4.91 -2.53 -26.26
N GLU A 22 -3.70 -2.05 -26.49
CA GLU A 22 -2.45 -2.78 -26.32
C GLU A 22 -1.75 -2.30 -25.04
N LEU A 23 -1.07 -3.23 -24.39
CA LEU A 23 -0.23 -2.98 -23.23
C LEU A 23 1.22 -3.29 -23.60
N SER A 24 2.14 -2.39 -23.27
CA SER A 24 3.58 -2.60 -23.39
C SER A 24 4.26 -2.54 -22.03
N VAL A 25 5.26 -3.41 -21.84
CA VAL A 25 6.13 -3.40 -20.67
C VAL A 25 7.54 -3.04 -21.12
N VAL A 26 8.10 -2.01 -20.51
CA VAL A 26 9.41 -1.45 -20.81
C VAL A 26 10.24 -1.50 -19.53
N VAL A 27 11.50 -1.91 -19.61
CA VAL A 27 12.43 -1.88 -18.47
C VAL A 27 13.67 -1.09 -18.84
N ASP A 28 13.96 -0.04 -18.06
CA ASP A 28 15.05 0.91 -18.30
C ASP A 28 15.08 1.48 -19.73
N GLY A 29 13.90 1.69 -20.31
CA GLY A 29 13.74 2.20 -21.68
C GLY A 29 13.82 1.15 -22.79
N ASN A 30 14.04 -0.12 -22.46
CA ASN A 30 14.01 -1.22 -23.43
C ASN A 30 12.64 -1.90 -23.43
N ASP A 31 12.00 -1.97 -24.59
CA ASP A 31 10.74 -2.69 -24.77
C ASP A 31 10.97 -4.19 -24.58
N ILE A 32 10.27 -4.81 -23.62
CA ILE A 32 10.35 -6.24 -23.38
C ILE A 32 9.37 -6.97 -24.28
N SER A 33 8.09 -6.62 -24.18
CA SER A 33 7.03 -7.21 -25.00
C SER A 33 5.76 -6.36 -24.94
N THR A 34 4.91 -6.55 -25.94
CA THR A 34 3.56 -6.03 -26.01
C THR A 34 2.55 -7.17 -25.93
N CYS A 35 1.36 -6.91 -25.39
CA CYS A 35 0.22 -7.83 -25.42
C CYS A 35 -1.10 -7.08 -25.50
N PHE A 36 -2.16 -7.72 -25.99
CA PHE A 36 -3.50 -7.14 -25.96
C PHE A 36 -4.13 -7.25 -24.58
N LEU A 37 -4.90 -6.24 -24.16
CA LEU A 37 -5.59 -6.31 -22.86
C LEU A 37 -6.58 -7.48 -22.76
N ASN A 38 -7.15 -7.94 -23.88
CA ASN A 38 -8.05 -9.10 -23.92
C ASN A 38 -7.33 -10.46 -23.78
N THR A 39 -5.99 -10.48 -23.79
CA THR A 39 -5.18 -11.70 -23.64
C THR A 39 -4.65 -11.93 -22.22
N LEU A 40 -4.94 -11.02 -21.28
CA LEU A 40 -4.51 -11.16 -19.89
C LEU A 40 -5.17 -12.39 -19.22
N PRO A 41 -4.46 -13.11 -18.32
CA PRO A 41 -3.16 -12.77 -17.73
C PRO A 41 -1.94 -13.11 -18.63
N THR A 42 -0.91 -12.26 -18.60
CA THR A 42 0.33 -12.42 -19.41
C THR A 42 1.59 -12.33 -18.55
N ASN A 43 2.59 -13.17 -18.83
CA ASN A 43 3.86 -13.20 -18.12
C ASN A 43 4.99 -12.55 -18.93
N PHE A 44 5.81 -11.76 -18.25
CA PHE A 44 6.98 -11.07 -18.81
C PHE A 44 8.21 -11.42 -17.99
N ILE A 45 9.31 -11.77 -18.65
CA ILE A 45 10.58 -11.99 -17.98
C ILE A 45 11.28 -10.63 -17.91
N ILE A 46 11.49 -10.13 -16.69
CA ILE A 46 12.07 -8.81 -16.44
C ILE A 46 13.37 -8.92 -15.64
N PRO A 47 14.40 -8.13 -15.98
CA PRO A 47 15.58 -8.00 -15.14
C PRO A 47 15.30 -7.05 -13.96
N ILE A 48 15.76 -7.42 -12.76
CA ILE A 48 15.74 -6.58 -11.56
C ILE A 48 17.18 -6.46 -11.01
N PRO A 49 17.63 -5.26 -10.55
CA PRO A 49 16.88 -4.01 -10.44
C PRO A 49 16.85 -3.19 -11.74
N GLY A 50 15.82 -2.36 -11.88
CA GLY A 50 15.55 -1.43 -12.99
C GLY A 50 14.25 -0.64 -12.81
N VAL A 51 13.98 0.33 -13.69
CA VAL A 51 12.71 1.06 -13.80
C VAL A 51 11.77 0.29 -14.71
N ILE A 52 10.62 -0.12 -14.17
CA ILE A 52 9.56 -0.79 -14.93
C ILE A 52 8.55 0.27 -15.34
N THR A 53 8.25 0.34 -16.63
CA THR A 53 7.21 1.19 -17.22
C THR A 53 6.17 0.31 -17.89
N ILE A 54 4.90 0.54 -17.56
CA ILE A 54 3.75 -0.12 -18.14
C ILE A 54 2.95 0.95 -18.86
N ASP A 55 2.82 0.82 -20.17
CA ASP A 55 2.03 1.73 -20.99
C ASP A 55 0.84 1.01 -21.61
N ILE A 56 -0.28 1.73 -21.70
CA ILE A 56 -1.48 1.29 -22.41
C ILE A 56 -1.73 2.27 -23.56
N SER A 57 -1.83 1.74 -24.77
CA SER A 57 -2.14 2.50 -25.98
C SER A 57 -3.43 1.98 -26.61
N ASP A 58 -4.31 2.91 -26.98
CA ASP A 58 -5.43 2.62 -27.90
C ASP A 58 -4.90 2.60 -29.33
N LYS A 59 -5.20 1.55 -30.11
CA LYS A 59 -4.84 1.45 -31.54
C LYS A 59 -5.29 2.65 -32.37
N ASN A 60 -6.40 3.28 -31.98
CA ASN A 60 -6.96 4.42 -32.70
C ASN A 60 -6.30 5.76 -32.32
N SER A 61 -5.50 5.77 -31.26
CA SER A 61 -4.83 6.97 -30.76
C SER A 61 -3.33 6.89 -30.97
N LYS A 62 -2.72 8.01 -31.37
CA LYS A 62 -1.25 8.14 -31.40
C LYS A 62 -0.65 8.43 -30.02
N THR A 63 -1.48 8.76 -29.02
CA THR A 63 -1.03 9.09 -27.67
C THR A 63 -1.32 7.94 -26.71
N LYS A 64 -0.41 7.72 -25.76
CA LYS A 64 -0.58 6.74 -24.67
C LYS A 64 -1.86 7.09 -23.91
N SER A 65 -2.72 6.09 -23.70
CA SER A 65 -3.98 6.22 -22.97
C SER A 65 -3.77 6.16 -21.46
N ALA A 66 -2.75 5.41 -21.03
CA ALA A 66 -2.29 5.43 -19.65
C ALA A 66 -0.83 4.97 -19.53
N SER A 67 -0.15 5.41 -18.48
CA SER A 67 1.22 5.01 -18.16
C SER A 67 1.41 4.88 -16.64
N LEU A 68 2.31 4.00 -16.26
CA LEU A 68 2.83 3.85 -14.90
C LEU A 68 4.30 3.50 -14.99
N SER A 69 5.18 4.28 -14.35
CA SER A 69 6.60 3.97 -14.21
C SER A 69 6.99 3.85 -12.74
N PHE A 70 7.84 2.90 -12.36
CA PHE A 70 8.29 2.73 -10.98
C PHE A 70 9.63 1.99 -10.88
N GLN A 71 10.36 2.22 -9.78
CA GLN A 71 11.53 1.38 -9.47
C GLN A 71 11.07 -0.02 -9.08
N SER A 72 11.64 -1.06 -9.70
CA SER A 72 11.44 -2.47 -9.30
C SER A 72 11.72 -2.73 -7.82
N THR A 73 12.59 -1.94 -7.18
CA THR A 73 12.84 -2.02 -5.73
C THR A 73 11.61 -1.75 -4.89
N LEU A 74 10.55 -1.14 -5.45
CA LEU A 74 9.28 -0.93 -4.79
C LEU A 74 8.51 -2.24 -4.53
N LEU A 75 8.80 -3.29 -5.30
CA LEU A 75 8.21 -4.61 -5.17
C LEU A 75 9.14 -5.48 -4.30
N HIS A 76 8.91 -5.44 -2.99
CA HIS A 76 9.83 -6.05 -2.01
C HIS A 76 9.66 -7.57 -1.82
N SER A 77 8.64 -8.19 -2.40
CA SER A 77 8.31 -9.61 -2.15
C SER A 77 7.61 -10.24 -3.36
N GLU A 78 7.69 -11.56 -3.46
CA GLU A 78 6.86 -12.31 -4.41
C GLU A 78 5.39 -12.24 -3.96
N TRP A 79 4.60 -11.40 -4.63
CA TRP A 79 3.22 -11.13 -4.26
C TRP A 79 2.45 -10.49 -5.41
N PHE A 80 1.17 -10.20 -5.18
CA PHE A 80 0.30 -9.44 -6.08
C PHE A 80 0.12 -7.99 -5.63
N TYR A 81 0.35 -7.06 -6.54
CA TYR A 81 0.34 -5.63 -6.31
C TYR A 81 -0.70 -4.96 -7.21
N TRP A 82 -1.70 -4.34 -6.59
CA TRP A 82 -2.48 -3.33 -7.30
C TRP A 82 -1.63 -2.06 -7.41
N LEU A 83 -1.59 -1.44 -8.58
CA LEU A 83 -0.94 -0.15 -8.82
C LEU A 83 -1.86 0.77 -9.65
N PRO A 84 -1.84 2.08 -9.41
CA PRO A 84 -2.62 3.03 -10.19
C PRO A 84 -2.04 3.17 -11.59
N LEU A 85 -2.91 3.37 -12.57
CA LEU A 85 -2.54 3.81 -13.92
C LEU A 85 -2.92 5.28 -14.05
N PHE A 86 -2.09 6.06 -14.73
CA PHE A 86 -2.31 7.50 -14.89
C PHE A 86 -2.52 7.83 -16.36
N GLN A 87 -3.51 8.67 -16.67
CA GLN A 87 -3.82 9.07 -18.05
C GLN A 87 -2.80 10.05 -18.63
N GLU A 88 -2.01 10.70 -17.79
CA GLU A 88 -0.93 11.60 -18.20
C GLU A 88 0.37 10.82 -18.40
N SER A 89 1.17 11.22 -19.40
CA SER A 89 2.50 10.67 -19.63
C SER A 89 3.46 11.02 -18.47
N ASP A 90 4.38 10.11 -18.17
CA ASP A 90 5.51 10.29 -17.22
C ASP A 90 5.16 10.24 -15.72
N ASN A 91 4.14 9.48 -15.33
CA ASN A 91 3.84 9.29 -13.91
C ASN A 91 4.76 8.24 -13.27
N PHE A 92 5.67 8.72 -12.44
CA PHE A 92 6.64 7.90 -11.70
C PHE A 92 6.19 7.65 -10.25
N LEU A 93 5.95 6.39 -9.91
CA LEU A 93 5.54 5.97 -8.58
C LEU A 93 6.76 5.75 -7.68
N VAL A 94 6.86 6.56 -6.63
CA VAL A 94 7.96 6.49 -5.64
C VAL A 94 7.61 5.60 -4.45
N THR A 95 6.32 5.41 -4.14
CA THR A 95 5.85 4.64 -2.98
C THR A 95 4.57 3.88 -3.29
N LEU A 96 4.34 2.71 -2.64
CA LEU A 96 3.12 1.93 -2.81
C LEU A 96 1.93 2.66 -2.16
N PRO A 97 0.88 3.00 -2.93
CA PRO A 97 -0.30 3.69 -2.40
C PRO A 97 -1.15 2.77 -1.53
N ILE A 98 -1.68 3.30 -0.41
CA ILE A 98 -2.52 2.54 0.53
C ILE A 98 -3.94 2.29 -0.02
N LYS A 99 -4.42 3.17 -0.91
CA LYS A 99 -5.71 3.06 -1.58
C LYS A 99 -5.53 3.36 -3.05
N ILE A 100 -6.13 2.53 -3.90
CA ILE A 100 -5.93 2.56 -5.34
C ILE A 100 -7.30 2.61 -6.01
N SER A 101 -7.64 3.80 -6.50
CA SER A 101 -8.82 4.02 -7.34
C SER A 101 -8.57 3.51 -8.76
N GLN A 102 -9.65 3.35 -9.52
CA GLN A 102 -9.52 3.14 -10.96
C GLN A 102 -9.06 4.46 -11.63
N PRO A 103 -8.25 4.38 -12.70
CA PRO A 103 -7.82 3.12 -13.31
C PRO A 103 -6.58 2.51 -12.66
N ARG A 104 -6.44 1.18 -12.75
CA ARG A 104 -5.42 0.40 -12.02
C ARG A 104 -5.07 -0.92 -12.69
N VAL A 105 -3.88 -1.43 -12.40
CA VAL A 105 -3.34 -2.70 -12.88
C VAL A 105 -2.98 -3.61 -11.71
N LEU A 106 -3.23 -4.91 -11.86
CA LEU A 106 -2.81 -5.96 -10.94
C LEU A 106 -1.57 -6.66 -11.50
N LEU A 107 -0.47 -6.58 -10.77
CA LEU A 107 0.81 -7.19 -11.10
C LEU A 107 1.11 -8.34 -10.14
N GLY A 108 1.52 -9.49 -10.65
CA GLY A 108 2.17 -10.55 -9.87
C GLY A 108 3.68 -10.49 -10.08
N LEU A 109 4.47 -10.65 -9.03
CA LEU A 109 5.91 -10.80 -9.14
C LEU A 109 6.32 -12.16 -8.57
N GLN A 110 7.08 -12.94 -9.34
CA GLN A 110 7.62 -14.23 -8.92
C GLN A 110 9.08 -14.34 -9.33
N LYS A 111 9.97 -14.84 -8.46
CA LYS A 111 11.36 -15.07 -8.83
C LYS A 111 11.44 -16.21 -9.84
N GLU A 112 12.21 -16.03 -10.90
CA GLU A 112 12.45 -17.10 -11.85
C GLU A 112 13.37 -18.13 -11.17
N ILE A 113 12.79 -19.25 -10.73
CA ILE A 113 13.59 -20.39 -10.31
C ILE A 113 14.17 -20.98 -11.58
N GLN A 114 15.42 -20.66 -11.89
CA GLN A 114 16.19 -21.42 -12.87
C GLN A 114 16.17 -22.87 -12.39
N LYS A 115 15.31 -23.70 -12.99
CA LYS A 115 15.48 -25.15 -12.88
C LYS A 115 16.82 -25.41 -13.50
N THR A 116 17.83 -25.65 -12.68
CA THR A 116 19.08 -26.26 -13.13
C THR A 116 18.63 -27.51 -13.89
N VAL A 117 18.75 -27.45 -15.21
CA VAL A 117 18.68 -28.63 -16.05
C VAL A 117 19.85 -29.47 -15.54
N LEU A 118 19.56 -30.42 -14.65
CA LEU A 118 20.39 -31.61 -14.55
C LEU A 118 20.28 -32.23 -15.94
N THR A 119 21.23 -31.88 -16.80
CA THR A 119 21.71 -32.79 -17.82
C THR A 119 22.17 -34.01 -17.05
N ASN A 120 21.24 -34.96 -16.88
CA ASN A 120 21.57 -36.36 -16.73
C ASN A 120 22.29 -36.73 -18.03
N THR A 121 23.60 -36.44 -18.12
CA THR A 121 24.48 -37.21 -18.97
C THR A 121 24.54 -38.59 -18.33
N SER A 122 23.66 -39.44 -18.82
CA SER A 122 23.77 -40.89 -18.71
C SER A 122 25.08 -41.31 -19.37
N GLU A 123 26.14 -41.40 -18.57
CA GLU A 123 27.31 -42.19 -18.92
C GLU A 123 27.19 -43.53 -18.19
N HIS A 124 26.28 -44.37 -18.68
CA HIS A 124 26.42 -45.80 -18.58
C HIS A 124 25.96 -46.41 -19.91
N GLU A 125 26.74 -47.39 -20.36
CA GLU A 125 26.61 -48.19 -21.57
C GLU A 125 27.29 -47.63 -22.83
N LYS A 126 28.60 -47.90 -22.94
CA LYS A 126 29.17 -48.80 -23.95
C LYS A 126 30.68 -48.89 -23.77
N GLU A 127 31.15 -50.05 -23.31
CA GLU A 127 32.33 -50.74 -23.85
C GLU A 127 32.51 -52.08 -23.12
N GLU A 128 31.74 -53.08 -23.55
CA GLU A 128 32.19 -54.48 -23.52
C GLU A 128 32.90 -54.78 -24.84
N ASN A 129 34.01 -55.52 -24.70
CA ASN A 129 34.86 -56.18 -25.70
C ASN A 129 36.17 -55.45 -26.04
N LEU A 130 37.26 -55.94 -25.44
CA LEU A 130 38.26 -56.72 -26.18
C LEU A 130 39.30 -57.36 -25.23
N LEU A 131 39.41 -58.70 -25.35
CA LEU A 131 40.60 -59.54 -25.18
C LEU A 131 40.94 -60.16 -23.81
N SER A 132 40.62 -61.46 -23.76
CA SER A 132 41.14 -62.55 -22.95
C SER A 132 42.65 -62.85 -23.13
N ASP A 133 43.37 -63.01 -21.99
CA ASP A 133 44.41 -64.00 -21.58
C ASP A 133 45.62 -64.37 -22.50
N PRO A 134 46.69 -65.09 -22.02
CA PRO A 134 47.41 -65.13 -20.71
C PRO A 134 48.98 -65.25 -20.85
N GLN A 135 49.71 -65.26 -19.72
CA GLN A 135 50.91 -66.10 -19.36
C GLN A 135 52.15 -65.42 -18.73
N ASN A 136 52.64 -66.09 -17.66
CA ASN A 136 53.99 -66.15 -17.06
C ASN A 136 54.50 -64.89 -16.31
N GLU A 137 55.13 -64.95 -15.12
CA GLU A 137 55.78 -66.03 -14.36
C GLU A 137 55.94 -65.57 -12.88
N ASN A 138 55.63 -66.47 -11.95
CA ASN A 138 56.41 -66.82 -10.75
C ASN A 138 57.41 -65.80 -10.15
N LEU A 139 57.20 -65.36 -8.90
CA LEU A 139 58.26 -65.19 -7.89
C LEU A 139 57.68 -65.14 -6.47
N GLN A 140 58.40 -65.80 -5.57
CA GLN A 140 58.05 -66.32 -4.26
C GLN A 140 58.00 -65.31 -3.11
N ASP A 141 57.21 -65.66 -2.09
CA ASP A 141 57.44 -65.64 -0.63
C ASP A 141 58.10 -64.46 0.11
N GLN A 142 57.64 -64.31 1.36
CA GLN A 142 58.16 -63.52 2.49
C GLN A 142 57.66 -62.06 2.47
N TYR A 143 56.79 -61.60 3.38
CA TYR A 143 56.98 -61.54 4.83
C TYR A 143 55.68 -61.77 5.62
N LEU A 144 55.65 -62.83 6.43
CA LEU A 144 54.81 -62.90 7.62
C LEU A 144 55.27 -61.79 8.59
N ILE A 145 54.55 -60.66 8.63
CA ILE A 145 54.74 -59.69 9.70
C ILE A 145 53.97 -60.19 10.93
N ASN A 146 54.74 -60.76 11.84
CA ASN A 146 54.37 -61.10 13.20
C ASN A 146 54.12 -59.79 13.98
N ILE A 147 52.90 -59.24 13.92
CA ILE A 147 52.50 -58.08 14.73
C ILE A 147 51.84 -58.61 16.03
N LYS A 148 52.49 -58.33 17.16
CA LYS A 148 51.98 -58.60 18.52
C LYS A 148 50.59 -57.95 18.70
N PRO A 149 49.57 -58.68 19.20
CA PRO A 149 48.19 -58.20 19.22
C PRO A 149 47.81 -57.40 20.49
N ASN A 150 48.74 -56.67 21.11
CA ASN A 150 48.47 -56.14 22.46
C ASN A 150 48.38 -54.63 22.62
N ASP A 151 48.86 -53.82 21.67
CA ASP A 151 48.79 -52.34 21.80
C ASP A 151 47.68 -51.69 20.96
N GLN A 152 47.25 -52.28 19.84
CA GLN A 152 46.17 -51.72 19.02
C GLN A 152 44.78 -51.81 19.67
N SER A 153 44.55 -52.80 20.55
CA SER A 153 43.23 -53.00 21.18
C SER A 153 42.88 -51.92 22.21
N PHE A 154 43.89 -51.26 22.80
CA PHE A 154 43.71 -50.18 23.76
C PHE A 154 43.30 -48.88 23.08
N TYR A 155 43.99 -48.50 21.99
CA TYR A 155 43.66 -47.30 21.21
C TYR A 155 42.28 -47.40 20.52
N ILE A 156 41.91 -48.58 20.03
CA ILE A 156 40.57 -48.81 19.44
C ILE A 156 39.45 -48.64 20.48
N LYS A 157 39.68 -49.03 21.75
CA LYS A 157 38.67 -48.84 22.81
C LYS A 157 38.49 -47.38 23.20
N GLU A 158 39.58 -46.62 23.32
CA GLU A 158 39.52 -45.21 23.71
C GLU A 158 38.86 -44.33 22.64
N ASP A 159 39.13 -44.60 21.35
CA ASP A 159 38.49 -43.90 20.23
C ASP A 159 37.00 -44.23 20.13
N ASN A 160 36.61 -45.47 20.40
CA ASN A 160 35.20 -45.87 20.46
C ASN A 160 34.46 -45.17 21.60
N GLU A 161 35.07 -45.03 22.79
CA GLU A 161 34.45 -44.30 23.90
C GLU A 161 34.27 -42.80 23.60
N ARG A 162 35.24 -42.17 22.94
CA ARG A 162 35.14 -40.77 22.51
C ARG A 162 34.02 -40.60 21.47
N LEU A 163 33.92 -41.54 20.52
CA LEU A 163 32.87 -41.54 19.51
C LEU A 163 31.48 -41.72 20.14
N ILE A 164 31.33 -42.64 21.10
CA ILE A 164 30.08 -42.84 21.86
C ILE A 164 29.69 -41.56 22.61
N LYS A 165 30.64 -40.91 23.31
CA LYS A 165 30.37 -39.63 24.00
C LYS A 165 29.96 -38.53 23.05
N PHE A 166 30.57 -38.47 21.86
CA PHE A 166 30.20 -37.52 20.81
C PHE A 166 28.76 -37.72 20.35
N TYR A 167 28.37 -38.95 20.01
CA TYR A 167 27.00 -39.25 19.58
C TYR A 167 25.97 -39.05 20.70
N GLN A 168 26.30 -39.40 21.96
CA GLN A 168 25.43 -39.12 23.11
C GLN A 168 25.19 -37.62 23.30
N LYS A 169 26.23 -36.79 23.10
CA LYS A 169 26.09 -35.34 23.14
C LYS A 169 25.23 -34.84 21.98
N LEU A 170 25.49 -35.33 20.77
CA LEU A 170 24.73 -34.96 19.58
C LEU A 170 23.24 -35.28 19.73
N VAL A 171 22.91 -36.46 20.27
CA VAL A 171 21.51 -36.85 20.55
C VAL A 171 20.85 -35.87 21.52
N LYS A 172 21.52 -35.52 22.63
CA LYS A 172 20.99 -34.54 23.59
C LYS A 172 20.80 -33.15 22.99
N ASP A 173 21.74 -32.72 22.16
CA ASP A 173 21.66 -31.43 21.48
C ASP A 173 20.48 -31.40 20.48
N LEU A 174 20.26 -32.50 19.75
CA LEU A 174 19.12 -32.67 18.84
C LEU A 174 17.78 -32.75 19.59
N GLU A 175 17.71 -33.47 20.71
CA GLU A 175 16.52 -33.53 21.56
C GLU A 175 16.12 -32.14 22.07
N LYS A 176 17.12 -31.35 22.49
CA LYS A 176 16.91 -29.97 22.92
C LYS A 176 16.42 -29.07 21.78
N GLU A 177 16.98 -29.24 20.59
CA GLU A 177 16.56 -28.48 19.41
C GLU A 177 15.12 -28.82 18.99
N ILE A 178 14.74 -30.10 19.01
CA ILE A 178 13.37 -30.55 18.75
C ILE A 178 12.40 -29.92 19.75
N GLU A 179 12.75 -29.90 21.04
CA GLU A 179 11.92 -29.29 22.07
C GLU A 179 11.79 -27.77 21.88
N ASN A 180 12.86 -27.10 21.48
CA ASN A 180 12.82 -25.67 21.15
C ASN A 180 11.88 -25.40 19.96
N GLN A 181 11.98 -26.19 18.89
CA GLN A 181 11.11 -26.07 17.73
C GLN A 181 9.64 -26.33 18.06
N LYS A 182 9.34 -27.34 18.90
CA LYS A 182 7.97 -27.59 19.39
C LYS A 182 7.40 -26.38 20.13
N ASN A 183 8.20 -25.74 20.97
CA ASN A 183 7.77 -24.56 21.71
C ASN A 183 7.53 -23.35 20.79
N ILE A 184 8.37 -23.15 19.78
CA ILE A 184 8.17 -22.11 18.74
C ILE A 184 6.85 -22.35 17.99
N VAL A 185 6.61 -23.58 17.51
CA VAL A 185 5.39 -23.93 16.77
C VAL A 185 4.16 -23.76 17.65
N LYS A 186 4.23 -24.15 18.92
CA LYS A 186 3.12 -23.99 19.89
C LYS A 186 2.76 -22.50 20.08
N ASN A 187 3.76 -21.65 20.27
CA ASN A 187 3.55 -20.21 20.43
C ASN A 187 2.99 -19.58 19.15
N LEU A 188 3.52 -19.95 17.98
CA LEU A 188 3.02 -19.48 16.69
C LEU A 188 1.56 -19.89 16.46
N SER A 189 1.22 -21.14 16.78
CA SER A 189 -0.16 -21.65 16.67
C SER A 189 -1.12 -20.88 17.58
N GLN A 190 -0.70 -20.56 18.81
CA GLN A 190 -1.49 -19.75 19.73
C GLN A 190 -1.68 -18.32 19.22
N ASP A 191 -0.63 -17.69 18.69
CA ASP A 191 -0.72 -16.34 18.14
C ASP A 191 -1.64 -16.28 16.92
N LEU A 192 -1.51 -17.23 15.98
CA LEU A 192 -2.42 -17.35 14.84
C LEU A 192 -3.86 -17.58 15.29
N GLY A 193 -4.09 -18.39 16.33
CA GLY A 193 -5.41 -18.58 16.92
C GLY A 193 -6.03 -17.27 17.44
N ASN A 194 -5.22 -16.45 18.11
CA ASN A 194 -5.66 -15.13 18.60
C ASN A 194 -5.97 -14.17 17.44
N GLN A 195 -5.13 -14.14 16.40
CA GLN A 195 -5.36 -13.31 15.20
C GLN A 195 -6.66 -13.71 14.48
N ILE A 196 -6.91 -15.02 14.33
CA ILE A 196 -8.16 -15.52 13.74
C ILE A 196 -9.37 -15.11 14.59
N SER A 197 -9.27 -15.19 15.92
CA SER A 197 -10.35 -14.75 16.82
C SER A 197 -10.65 -13.25 16.67
N LEU A 198 -9.60 -12.42 16.59
CA LEU A 198 -9.74 -10.97 16.39
C LEU A 198 -10.40 -10.65 15.05
N LEU A 199 -9.96 -11.30 13.97
CA LEU A 199 -10.53 -11.12 12.63
C LEU A 199 -12.00 -11.55 12.57
N LYS A 200 -12.37 -12.66 13.24
CA LYS A 200 -13.78 -13.08 13.36
C LYS A 200 -14.62 -12.02 14.06
N GLN A 201 -14.13 -11.48 15.17
CA GLN A 201 -14.83 -10.41 15.89
C GLN A 201 -15.00 -9.15 15.02
N GLN A 202 -13.97 -8.76 14.26
CA GLN A 202 -14.05 -7.62 13.36
C GLN A 202 -15.07 -7.87 12.24
N LEU A 203 -15.09 -9.08 11.67
CA LEU A 203 -16.05 -9.46 10.65
C LEU A 203 -17.50 -9.37 11.16
N ASP A 204 -17.76 -9.79 12.40
CA ASP A 204 -19.10 -9.70 12.99
C ASP A 204 -19.53 -8.25 13.24
N ILE A 205 -18.59 -7.38 13.63
CA ILE A 205 -18.86 -5.93 13.76
C ILE A 205 -19.22 -5.33 12.39
N GLU A 206 -18.47 -5.64 11.33
CA GLU A 206 -18.77 -5.14 9.99
C GLU A 206 -20.10 -5.66 9.44
N LYS A 207 -20.42 -6.94 9.67
CA LYS A 207 -21.73 -7.50 9.30
C LYS A 207 -22.87 -6.73 9.97
N ASN A 208 -22.76 -6.49 11.28
CA ASN A 208 -23.77 -5.73 12.03
C ASN A 208 -23.88 -4.28 11.55
N PHE A 209 -22.75 -3.64 11.23
CA PHE A 209 -22.74 -2.30 10.65
C PHE A 209 -23.43 -2.26 9.28
N ASN A 210 -23.16 -3.24 8.42
CA ASN A 210 -23.75 -3.33 7.09
C ASN A 210 -25.27 -3.57 7.17
N ILE A 211 -25.73 -4.45 8.05
CA ILE A 211 -27.16 -4.66 8.31
C ILE A 211 -27.82 -3.34 8.74
N ASN A 212 -27.22 -2.61 9.69
CA ASN A 212 -27.74 -1.31 10.14
C ASN A 212 -27.81 -0.28 9.01
N LEU A 213 -26.80 -0.25 8.13
CA LEU A 213 -26.78 0.65 6.98
C LEU A 213 -27.87 0.30 5.97
N GLN A 214 -28.09 -0.99 5.69
CA GLN A 214 -29.16 -1.46 4.82
C GLN A 214 -30.55 -1.09 5.37
N GLU A 215 -30.77 -1.23 6.67
CA GLU A 215 -32.03 -0.80 7.32
C GLU A 215 -32.26 0.71 7.15
N LYS A 216 -31.22 1.54 7.34
CA LYS A 216 -31.32 2.98 7.11
C LYS A 216 -31.64 3.32 5.65
N LEU A 217 -31.00 2.67 4.69
CA LEU A 217 -31.27 2.87 3.26
C LEU A 217 -32.70 2.47 2.88
N ARG A 218 -33.22 1.41 3.49
CA ARG A 218 -34.62 1.01 3.33
C ARG A 218 -35.57 2.10 3.81
N CYS A 219 -35.33 2.68 4.99
CA CYS A 219 -36.13 3.80 5.50
C CYS A 219 -36.13 5.01 4.53
N PHE A 220 -34.97 5.37 3.98
CA PHE A 220 -34.90 6.46 3.00
C PHE A 220 -35.65 6.14 1.70
N THR A 221 -35.60 4.89 1.26
CA THR A 221 -36.34 4.42 0.08
C THR A 221 -37.85 4.53 0.31
N ASP A 222 -38.31 4.12 1.50
CA ASP A 222 -39.73 4.22 1.88
C ASP A 222 -40.20 5.68 1.95
N ILE A 223 -39.40 6.59 2.53
CA ILE A 223 -39.68 8.02 2.54
C ILE A 223 -39.73 8.58 1.10
N GLY A 224 -38.76 8.22 0.26
CA GLY A 224 -38.73 8.64 -1.15
C GLY A 224 -39.97 8.19 -1.93
N ASN A 225 -40.45 6.97 -1.68
CA ASN A 225 -41.68 6.45 -2.28
C ASN A 225 -42.93 7.22 -1.80
N ILE A 226 -42.98 7.60 -0.52
CA ILE A 226 -44.07 8.44 0.01
C ILE A 226 -44.06 9.81 -0.67
N VAL A 227 -42.89 10.46 -0.77
CA VAL A 227 -42.74 11.78 -1.41
C VAL A 227 -43.16 11.73 -2.88
N LYS A 228 -42.69 10.73 -3.65
CA LYS A 228 -43.13 10.53 -5.04
C LYS A 228 -44.65 10.37 -5.16
N LYS A 229 -45.27 9.61 -4.25
CA LYS A 229 -46.73 9.40 -4.25
C LYS A 229 -47.50 10.68 -3.88
N THR A 230 -46.94 11.56 -3.05
CA THR A 230 -47.55 12.87 -2.76
C THR A 230 -47.36 13.85 -3.90
N GLU A 231 -46.19 13.86 -4.54
CA GLU A 231 -45.89 14.72 -5.69
C GLU A 231 -46.77 14.35 -6.89
N GLY A 232 -46.90 13.07 -7.22
CA GLY A 232 -47.81 12.62 -8.28
C GLY A 232 -49.27 13.02 -8.04
N ARG A 233 -49.73 13.01 -6.77
CA ARG A 233 -51.07 13.50 -6.42
C ARG A 233 -51.21 15.01 -6.56
N PHE A 234 -50.16 15.76 -6.21
CA PHE A 234 -50.15 17.22 -6.35
C PHE A 234 -50.13 17.64 -7.83
N CYS A 235 -49.29 17.01 -8.66
CA CYS A 235 -49.23 17.25 -10.10
C CYS A 235 -50.56 16.90 -10.79
N GLY A 236 -51.16 15.74 -10.46
CA GLY A 236 -52.48 15.38 -10.98
C GLY A 236 -53.57 16.41 -10.62
N PHE A 237 -53.54 16.96 -9.40
CA PHE A 237 -54.47 18.01 -8.98
C PHE A 237 -54.27 19.33 -9.74
N LEU A 238 -53.02 19.68 -10.09
CA LEU A 238 -52.72 20.86 -10.91
C LEU A 238 -53.17 20.66 -12.35
N GLU A 239 -52.92 19.51 -12.95
CA GLU A 239 -53.36 19.19 -14.31
C GLU A 239 -54.90 19.24 -14.43
N GLU A 240 -55.62 18.70 -13.45
CA GLU A 240 -57.09 18.72 -13.40
C GLU A 240 -57.67 20.13 -13.26
N LYS A 241 -56.97 21.05 -12.57
CA LYS A 241 -57.39 22.46 -12.43
C LYS A 241 -56.98 23.38 -13.59
N VAL A 242 -55.96 23.01 -14.35
CA VAL A 242 -55.40 23.84 -15.44
C VAL A 242 -56.02 23.47 -16.80
N HIS A 243 -56.53 22.25 -16.97
CA HIS A 243 -57.36 21.88 -18.13
C HIS A 243 -58.69 22.66 -18.14
N GLY A 244 -58.68 23.85 -18.73
CA GLY A 244 -59.88 24.65 -18.97
C GLY A 244 -59.74 26.16 -18.71
N LYS A 245 -58.61 26.64 -18.18
CA LYS A 245 -58.36 28.07 -18.01
C LYS A 245 -57.17 28.50 -18.86
N SER A 246 -57.46 29.02 -20.06
CA SER A 246 -56.49 29.78 -20.83
C SER A 246 -56.13 31.04 -20.05
N PHE A 247 -54.90 31.12 -19.57
CA PHE A 247 -54.38 32.38 -19.05
C PHE A 247 -53.94 33.22 -20.24
N ASP A 248 -54.60 34.34 -20.46
CA ASP A 248 -54.05 35.42 -21.28
C ASP A 248 -52.82 35.96 -20.55
N VAL A 249 -51.65 35.60 -21.07
CA VAL A 249 -50.38 36.14 -20.59
C VAL A 249 -50.25 37.53 -21.20
N GLU A 250 -50.62 38.56 -20.43
CA GLU A 250 -50.23 39.93 -20.79
C GLU A 250 -48.71 40.05 -20.73
N PRO A 251 -48.05 40.49 -21.82
CA PRO A 251 -46.61 40.72 -21.82
C PRO A 251 -46.31 41.91 -20.91
N GLN A 252 -45.78 41.62 -19.73
CA GLN A 252 -45.35 42.65 -18.79
C GLN A 252 -44.16 43.42 -19.40
N GLU A 253 -44.34 44.73 -19.58
CA GLU A 253 -43.29 45.63 -20.07
C GLU A 253 -42.02 45.49 -19.22
N SER A 254 -40.89 45.39 -19.91
CA SER A 254 -39.57 45.17 -19.31
C SER A 254 -39.25 46.25 -18.27
N ILE A 255 -39.24 45.88 -17.00
CA ILE A 255 -38.74 46.73 -15.92
C ILE A 255 -37.22 46.78 -16.04
N GLY A 256 -36.71 47.91 -16.54
CA GLY A 256 -35.27 48.19 -16.57
C GLY A 256 -34.73 48.35 -15.15
N ILE A 257 -33.92 47.40 -14.69
CA ILE A 257 -33.21 47.51 -13.41
C ILE A 257 -32.00 48.41 -13.61
N THR A 258 -32.14 49.70 -13.31
CA THR A 258 -31.01 50.63 -13.20
C THR A 258 -30.25 50.32 -11.91
N LYS A 259 -29.00 49.85 -12.01
CA LYS A 259 -28.14 49.58 -10.85
C LYS A 259 -27.93 50.85 -10.03
N GLN A 260 -28.59 50.92 -8.87
CA GLN A 260 -28.38 51.97 -7.87
C GLN A 260 -26.98 51.81 -7.29
N ARG A 261 -26.11 52.81 -7.50
CA ARG A 261 -24.82 52.94 -6.79
C ARG A 261 -25.10 53.03 -5.30
N GLN A 262 -24.87 51.94 -4.58
CA GLN A 262 -24.91 51.94 -3.12
C GLN A 262 -23.59 52.51 -2.58
N PHE A 263 -23.65 53.77 -2.15
CA PHE A 263 -22.71 54.33 -1.19
C PHE A 263 -23.11 53.83 0.20
N TYR A 264 -22.50 52.73 0.64
CA TYR A 264 -22.41 52.42 2.07
C TYR A 264 -20.98 52.01 2.39
N SER A 265 -20.27 52.95 3.03
CA SER A 265 -18.95 52.76 3.60
C SER A 265 -19.06 52.05 4.95
N HIS A 266 -19.20 50.73 4.93
CA HIS A 266 -18.78 49.92 6.07
C HIS A 266 -17.37 49.41 5.81
N LYS A 267 -16.44 49.89 6.65
CA LYS A 267 -15.04 49.47 6.73
C LYS A 267 -14.96 47.98 7.08
N HIS A 268 -15.12 47.12 6.08
CA HIS A 268 -14.41 45.86 6.05
C HIS A 268 -13.13 46.09 5.27
N SER A 269 -12.00 45.82 5.91
CA SER A 269 -10.67 45.83 5.34
C SER A 269 -10.58 44.82 4.19
N GLN A 270 -11.03 45.24 3.01
CA GLN A 270 -10.68 44.64 1.73
C GLN A 270 -9.21 44.93 1.48
N SER A 271 -8.36 43.97 1.85
CA SER A 271 -7.03 43.89 1.27
C SER A 271 -7.18 43.24 -0.10
N TYR A 272 -6.88 44.02 -1.12
CA TYR A 272 -6.60 43.68 -2.51
C TYR A 272 -6.62 42.17 -2.84
N ILE A 273 -7.73 41.72 -3.42
CA ILE A 273 -7.76 40.52 -4.25
C ILE A 273 -7.34 41.00 -5.64
N ASN A 274 -6.07 40.81 -5.96
CA ASN A 274 -5.53 40.94 -7.31
C ASN A 274 -5.66 39.56 -7.97
N ASP A 275 -6.01 39.54 -9.26
CA ASP A 275 -6.29 38.37 -10.12
C ASP A 275 -5.11 37.40 -10.35
N ASN A 276 -4.39 37.02 -9.29
CA ASN A 276 -3.24 36.12 -9.28
C ASN A 276 -3.36 35.07 -8.17
N ASN A 277 -4.57 34.55 -7.91
CA ASN A 277 -4.82 33.56 -6.84
C ASN A 277 -3.90 32.33 -6.97
N GLU A 278 -3.61 31.89 -8.19
CA GLU A 278 -2.73 30.74 -8.42
C GLU A 278 -1.27 30.99 -8.00
N SER A 279 -0.80 32.24 -8.14
CA SER A 279 0.54 32.67 -7.70
C SER A 279 0.61 32.80 -6.18
N PHE A 280 -0.45 33.33 -5.57
CA PHE A 280 -0.53 33.49 -4.11
C PHE A 280 -0.57 32.14 -3.39
N GLU A 281 -1.37 31.19 -3.89
CA GLU A 281 -1.44 29.85 -3.32
C GLU A 281 -0.11 29.10 -3.44
N LYS A 282 0.54 29.15 -4.62
CA LYS A 282 1.85 28.53 -4.82
C LYS A 282 2.93 29.17 -3.93
N SER A 283 2.86 30.49 -3.71
CA SER A 283 3.75 31.21 -2.80
C SER A 283 3.55 30.82 -1.34
N MET A 284 2.28 30.70 -0.91
CA MET A 284 1.92 30.22 0.43
C MET A 284 2.42 28.81 0.67
N GLU A 285 2.16 27.89 -0.26
CA GLU A 285 2.57 26.50 -0.16
C GLU A 285 4.09 26.35 -0.08
N ARG A 286 4.83 27.13 -0.90
CA ARG A 286 6.29 27.19 -0.82
C ARG A 286 6.77 27.65 0.56
N LYS A 287 6.17 28.72 1.11
CA LYS A 287 6.56 29.25 2.43
C LYS A 287 6.24 28.31 3.59
N VAL A 288 5.12 27.62 3.50
CA VAL A 288 4.76 26.53 4.43
C VAL A 288 5.79 25.41 4.35
N TYR A 289 6.14 24.96 3.15
CA TYR A 289 7.12 23.90 2.94
C TYR A 289 8.52 24.30 3.42
N GLU A 290 8.97 25.52 3.14
CA GLU A 290 10.22 26.09 3.66
C GLU A 290 10.25 26.06 5.20
N THR A 291 9.14 26.45 5.84
CA THR A 291 9.02 26.43 7.30
C THR A 291 9.10 25.01 7.85
N LEU A 292 8.39 24.06 7.24
CA LEU A 292 8.44 22.65 7.66
C LEU A 292 9.79 22.01 7.42
N ASN A 293 10.46 22.36 6.32
CA ASN A 293 11.81 21.89 6.01
C ASN A 293 12.81 22.41 7.05
N ARG A 294 12.74 23.69 7.40
CA ARG A 294 13.54 24.28 8.50
C ARG A 294 13.32 23.55 9.83
N LEU A 295 12.12 23.03 10.08
CA LEU A 295 11.77 22.30 11.29
C LEU A 295 12.02 20.77 11.20
N ASN A 296 12.47 20.24 10.06
CA ASN A 296 12.56 18.80 9.78
C ASN A 296 11.22 18.03 9.87
N LEU A 297 10.09 18.73 9.68
CA LEU A 297 8.72 18.21 9.77
C LEU A 297 8.06 18.05 8.38
N VAL A 298 8.85 17.92 7.32
CA VAL A 298 8.36 17.70 5.95
C VAL A 298 7.47 16.46 5.92
N GLY A 299 6.20 16.61 5.54
CA GLY A 299 5.22 15.53 5.49
C GLY A 299 4.29 15.43 6.72
N LEU A 300 4.49 16.24 7.75
CA LEU A 300 3.55 16.35 8.88
C LEU A 300 2.24 17.06 8.49
N MET A 301 2.30 17.87 7.43
CA MET A 301 1.24 18.77 7.02
C MET A 301 0.68 18.35 5.67
N LYS A 302 -0.65 18.38 5.54
CA LYS A 302 -1.37 18.07 4.31
C LYS A 302 -2.26 19.24 3.90
N ARG A 303 -2.13 19.72 2.66
CA ARG A 303 -3.03 20.73 2.12
C ARG A 303 -4.45 20.15 2.00
N THR A 304 -5.45 20.90 2.47
CA THR A 304 -6.86 20.45 2.39
C THR A 304 -7.63 21.25 1.35
N ARG A 305 -7.65 22.58 1.43
CA ARG A 305 -8.32 23.51 0.50
C ARG A 305 -7.64 24.86 0.55
N GLU A 306 -7.42 25.54 -0.58
CA GLU A 306 -6.87 26.92 -0.70
C GLU A 306 -5.83 27.27 0.37
N LEU A 307 -6.25 27.91 1.48
CA LEU A 307 -5.43 28.39 2.60
C LEU A 307 -5.54 27.55 3.89
N ASN A 308 -6.22 26.42 3.84
CA ASN A 308 -6.42 25.49 4.94
C ASN A 308 -5.48 24.29 4.83
N PHE A 309 -4.77 24.04 5.92
CA PHE A 309 -3.79 22.98 6.02
C PHE A 309 -4.07 22.12 7.25
N LEU A 310 -3.97 20.82 7.09
CA LEU A 310 -4.06 19.85 8.17
C LEU A 310 -2.65 19.64 8.74
N ILE A 311 -2.44 19.98 10.01
CA ILE A 311 -1.22 19.64 10.75
C ILE A 311 -1.62 18.64 11.84
N GLY A 312 -1.10 17.41 11.74
CA GLY A 312 -1.54 16.32 12.60
C GLY A 312 -3.04 16.07 12.45
N ALA A 313 -3.82 16.27 13.52
CA ALA A 313 -5.27 16.11 13.51
C ALA A 313 -6.06 17.44 13.43
N LYS A 314 -5.38 18.59 13.30
CA LYS A 314 -6.02 19.92 13.33
C LYS A 314 -5.93 20.62 11.98
N THR A 315 -7.04 21.17 11.52
CA THR A 315 -7.05 22.04 10.34
C THR A 315 -6.78 23.47 10.79
N ILE A 316 -5.79 24.12 10.17
CA ILE A 316 -5.43 25.50 10.42
C ILE A 316 -5.58 26.33 9.15
N THR A 317 -6.05 27.56 9.30
CA THR A 317 -6.10 28.54 8.22
C THR A 317 -4.88 29.45 8.30
N LEU A 318 -4.13 29.54 7.21
CA LEU A 318 -2.93 30.36 7.11
C LEU A 318 -3.17 31.61 6.26
N CYS A 319 -2.44 32.67 6.55
CA CYS A 319 -2.38 33.87 5.74
C CYS A 319 -0.93 34.38 5.64
N MET A 320 -0.64 35.18 4.61
CA MET A 320 0.68 35.76 4.42
C MET A 320 0.74 37.10 5.16
N LYS A 321 1.73 37.28 6.03
CA LYS A 321 2.03 38.55 6.68
C LYS A 321 3.52 38.81 6.59
N ASN A 322 3.91 39.96 6.02
CA ASN A 322 5.32 40.34 5.83
C ASN A 322 6.17 39.29 5.09
N GLY A 323 5.58 38.54 4.16
CA GLY A 323 6.29 37.49 3.41
C GLY A 323 6.45 36.16 4.17
N GLU A 324 5.82 36.01 5.35
CA GLU A 324 5.81 34.79 6.14
C GLU A 324 4.40 34.19 6.26
N ALA A 325 4.34 32.86 6.37
CA ALA A 325 3.10 32.14 6.63
C ALA A 325 2.76 32.20 8.13
N VAL A 326 1.65 32.88 8.45
CA VAL A 326 1.16 33.02 9.82
C VAL A 326 -0.24 32.42 9.94
N CYS A 327 -0.57 31.94 11.14
CA CYS A 327 -1.93 31.49 11.43
C CYS A 327 -2.89 32.68 11.42
N LYS A 328 -4.18 32.44 11.13
CA LYS A 328 -5.23 33.47 11.17
C LYS A 328 -5.27 34.27 12.49
N ASN A 329 -4.81 33.68 13.59
CA ASN A 329 -4.73 34.31 14.91
C ASN A 329 -3.47 35.20 15.08
N GLY A 330 -2.67 35.40 14.03
CA GLY A 330 -1.46 36.21 14.02
C GLY A 330 -0.20 35.52 14.59
N VAL A 331 -0.32 34.26 15.01
CA VAL A 331 0.80 33.46 15.55
C VAL A 331 1.61 32.88 14.39
N GLY A 332 2.93 32.92 14.48
CA GLY A 332 3.84 32.27 13.52
C GLY A 332 3.57 30.77 13.40
N LEU A 333 3.70 30.22 12.19
CA LEU A 333 3.41 28.81 11.93
C LEU A 333 4.25 27.86 12.79
N ASP A 334 5.53 28.16 12.97
CA ASP A 334 6.45 27.41 13.83
C ASP A 334 5.99 27.37 15.30
N SER A 335 5.65 28.53 15.84
CA SER A 335 5.19 28.72 17.21
C SER A 335 3.87 27.99 17.45
N TYR A 336 2.98 27.99 16.45
CA TYR A 336 1.74 27.23 16.51
C TYR A 336 2.00 25.71 16.54
N ILE A 337 2.86 25.21 15.64
CA ILE A 337 3.19 23.79 15.53
C ILE A 337 3.73 23.26 16.87
N PHE A 338 4.72 23.92 17.47
CA PHE A 338 5.29 23.47 18.74
C PHE A 338 4.31 23.57 19.92
N LYS A 339 3.44 24.58 19.93
CA LYS A 339 2.48 24.78 21.03
C LYS A 339 1.30 23.82 20.98
N HIS A 340 0.84 23.47 19.78
CA HIS A 340 -0.45 22.79 19.60
C HIS A 340 -0.39 21.40 18.99
N CYS A 341 0.79 20.98 18.49
CA CYS A 341 1.00 19.72 17.79
C CYS A 341 2.18 18.90 18.37
N SER A 342 2.56 19.12 19.64
CA SER A 342 3.73 18.46 20.24
C SER A 342 3.63 16.93 20.21
N THR A 343 2.47 16.36 20.54
CA THR A 343 2.24 14.90 20.52
C THR A 343 2.29 14.34 19.10
N GLU A 344 1.76 15.06 18.12
CA GLU A 344 1.79 14.65 16.71
C GLU A 344 3.21 14.72 16.14
N ILE A 345 4.01 15.71 16.53
CA ILE A 345 5.43 15.80 16.18
C ILE A 345 6.21 14.61 16.75
N GLU A 346 6.02 14.29 18.03
CA GLU A 346 6.67 13.12 18.65
C GLU A 346 6.31 11.82 17.94
N ASN A 347 5.02 11.62 17.63
CA ASN A 347 4.56 10.44 16.89
C ASN A 347 5.14 10.40 15.47
N PHE A 348 5.17 11.53 14.77
CA PHE A 348 5.73 11.64 13.43
C PHE A 348 7.23 11.32 13.39
N LEU A 349 7.99 11.85 14.34
CA LEU A 349 9.42 11.56 14.47
C LEU A 349 9.67 10.09 14.87
N ARG A 350 8.86 9.54 15.78
CA ARG A 350 8.93 8.12 16.17
C ARG A 350 8.69 7.19 14.98
N MET A 351 7.69 7.49 14.14
CA MET A 351 7.43 6.68 12.94
C MET A 351 8.57 6.72 11.92
N ARG A 352 9.30 7.83 11.81
CA ARG A 352 10.47 7.93 10.92
C ARG A 352 11.68 7.14 11.41
N ILE A 353 11.88 7.05 12.72
CA ILE A 353 13.05 6.38 13.31
C ILE A 353 12.82 4.87 13.46
N SER A 354 11.57 4.40 13.54
CA SER A 354 11.24 3.00 13.81
C SER A 354 10.02 2.50 13.01
N PRO A 355 10.19 2.11 11.74
CA PRO A 355 9.07 1.62 10.92
C PRO A 355 8.42 0.33 11.45
N SER A 356 9.09 -0.43 12.33
CA SER A 356 8.69 -1.80 12.69
C SER A 356 7.76 -1.93 13.92
N MET A 357 7.38 -0.84 14.59
CA MET A 357 6.55 -0.93 15.80
C MET A 357 5.26 -0.11 15.66
N ARG A 358 4.28 -0.64 14.91
CA ARG A 358 2.90 -0.14 14.95
C ARG A 358 2.24 -0.61 16.25
N LYS A 359 2.34 0.18 17.32
CA LYS A 359 1.41 0.07 18.46
C LYS A 359 0.17 0.91 18.17
N THR A 360 -0.97 0.25 18.02
CA THR A 360 -2.28 0.89 18.02
C THR A 360 -2.64 1.33 19.44
N THR A 361 -2.25 2.55 19.82
CA THR A 361 -2.81 3.17 21.03
C THR A 361 -4.06 3.95 20.65
N SER A 362 -5.21 3.33 20.91
CA SER A 362 -6.50 3.99 21.00
C SER A 362 -6.57 4.74 22.33
N SER A 363 -6.48 6.06 22.32
CA SER A 363 -6.87 6.91 23.44
C SER A 363 -8.17 7.62 23.11
N ARG A 364 -9.28 7.00 23.51
CA ARG A 364 -10.55 7.70 23.71
C ARG A 364 -10.35 8.74 24.81
N SER A 365 -10.62 9.99 24.50
CA SER A 365 -10.79 11.08 25.46
C SER A 365 -11.92 10.74 26.45
N HIS A 366 -11.62 10.71 27.74
CA HIS A 366 -12.62 10.65 28.80
C HIS A 366 -13.02 12.08 29.17
N SER A 367 -14.16 12.53 28.66
CA SER A 367 -14.87 13.71 29.15
C SER A 367 -15.74 13.31 30.34
N GLY A 368 -15.57 13.97 31.50
CA GLY A 368 -16.57 13.93 32.56
C GLY A 368 -16.01 14.02 33.98
N PHE A 369 -15.70 15.23 34.42
CA PHE A 369 -15.86 15.57 35.85
C PHE A 369 -17.35 15.50 36.20
N PRO A 370 -17.68 15.07 37.43
CA PRO A 370 -18.46 15.99 38.26
C PRO A 370 -17.82 16.24 39.62
N LYS A 371 -18.12 17.43 40.12
CA LYS A 371 -17.67 18.05 41.36
C LYS A 371 -18.17 17.31 42.62
N SER A 372 -17.29 17.25 43.61
CA SER A 372 -17.49 17.33 45.07
C SER A 372 -18.90 17.13 45.67
N ARG A 373 -18.97 16.28 46.70
CA ARG A 373 -19.65 16.61 47.96
C ARG A 373 -18.80 16.17 49.17
N LYS A 374 -18.68 17.11 50.11
CA LYS A 374 -18.20 16.96 51.49
C LYS A 374 -19.23 16.22 52.36
N LEU A 375 -18.79 15.96 53.59
CA LEU A 375 -19.47 15.53 54.82
C LEU A 375 -19.12 14.08 55.15
N ASP A 376 -18.83 13.67 56.37
CA ASP A 376 -18.41 14.25 57.65
C ASP A 376 -18.41 13.02 58.58
N THR A 377 -17.49 12.93 59.55
CA THR A 377 -17.60 12.08 60.78
C THR A 377 -17.69 10.55 60.57
N GLN A 378 -17.04 9.66 61.31
CA GLN A 378 -16.44 9.67 62.65
C GLN A 378 -15.10 8.92 62.62
#